data_AF-A0A520B565-F1
#
_entry.id   AF-A0A520B565-F1
#
_cell.length_a   1.000
_cell.length_b   1.000
_cell.length_c   1.000
_cell.angle_alpha   90.00
_cell.angle_beta   90.00
_cell.angle_gamma   90.00
#
_symmetry.space_group_name_H-M   'P 1'
#
loop_
_entity.id
_entity.type
_entity.pdbx_description
1 polymer ?
#
loop_
_entity_poly.entity_id
_entity_poly.type
_entity_poly.pdbx_seq_one_letter_code
_entity_poly.pdbx_strand_id
1 'polypeptide(L)'
;MGECLLLQLSSIDCPETRSMAQTIITHHLSALAARDVAALARHLGEPPARVEAVCDRIRRLDPRPGWRLGASQVPYVVPDVIVKKVRGEWTVQLNPAVVPKVRLNQVYANLFQRHRTPANAELGAHLQEARWTLRNVEQRFSTILDVAEAI
;
A
#
# COMPACT_ATOMS: atom_id res chain seq x y z
N MET A 1 4.45 -8.79 23.13
CA MET A 1 3.62 -7.59 23.40
C MET A 1 3.79 -7.11 24.85
N GLY A 2 3.68 -7.99 25.85
CA GLY A 2 3.87 -7.64 27.26
C GLY A 2 5.21 -6.95 27.55
N GLU A 3 6.33 -7.50 27.07
CA GLU A 3 7.67 -6.92 27.28
C GLU A 3 7.81 -5.47 26.80
N CYS A 4 7.24 -5.13 25.64
CA CYS A 4 7.28 -3.77 25.10
C CYS A 4 6.50 -2.77 25.96
N LEU A 5 5.34 -3.19 26.48
CA LEU A 5 4.53 -2.37 27.39
C LEU A 5 5.22 -2.22 28.75
N LEU A 6 5.88 -3.26 29.25
CA LEU A 6 6.65 -3.22 30.50
C LEU A 6 7.79 -2.20 30.42
N LEU A 7 8.52 -2.14 29.30
CA LEU A 7 9.58 -1.15 29.09
C LEU A 7 9.07 0.30 29.06
N GLN A 8 7.80 0.51 28.70
CA GLN A 8 7.17 1.83 28.64
C GLN A 8 6.57 2.28 29.97
N LEU A 9 6.52 1.42 31.00
CA LEU A 9 5.96 1.76 32.32
C LEU A 9 6.71 2.86 33.05
N SER A 10 7.97 3.11 32.70
CA SER A 10 8.76 4.24 33.22
C SER A 10 8.12 5.61 32.94
N SER A 11 7.25 5.70 31.91
CA SER A 11 6.49 6.93 31.59
C SER A 11 5.35 7.25 32.57
N ILE A 12 5.00 6.33 33.48
CA ILE A 12 3.97 6.55 34.50
C ILE A 12 4.66 7.08 35.76
N ASP A 13 4.44 8.34 36.13
CA ASP A 13 5.13 8.96 37.28
C ASP A 13 4.75 8.36 38.64
N CYS A 14 3.46 8.06 38.86
CA CYS A 14 2.93 7.55 40.11
C CYS A 14 3.37 6.10 40.36
N PRO A 15 4.15 5.80 41.42
CA PRO A 15 4.69 4.47 41.71
C PRO A 15 3.60 3.41 41.93
N GLU A 16 2.51 3.75 42.61
CA GLU A 16 1.39 2.86 42.91
C GLU A 16 0.65 2.46 41.62
N THR A 17 0.45 3.43 40.73
CA THR A 17 -0.16 3.18 39.41
C THR A 17 0.75 2.34 38.53
N ARG A 18 2.06 2.58 38.60
CA ARG A 18 3.08 1.82 37.84
C ARG A 18 3.14 0.36 38.29
N SER A 19 3.13 0.11 39.59
CA SER A 19 3.12 -1.25 40.16
C SER A 19 1.86 -2.00 39.77
N MET A 20 0.68 -1.38 39.88
CA MET A 20 -0.56 -2.02 39.47
C MET A 20 -0.61 -2.29 37.96
N ALA A 21 -0.10 -1.36 37.14
CA ALA A 21 0.01 -1.55 35.70
C ALA A 21 0.96 -2.70 35.33
N GLN A 22 2.08 -2.86 36.05
CA GLN A 22 3.01 -3.97 35.88
C GLN A 22 2.33 -5.32 36.13
N THR A 23 1.55 -5.44 37.22
CA THR A 23 0.78 -6.65 37.53
C THR A 23 -0.23 -6.98 36.45
N ILE A 24 -0.97 -5.97 35.96
CA ILE A 24 -1.96 -6.14 34.87
C ILE A 24 -1.29 -6.64 33.58
N ILE A 25 -0.18 -6.01 33.18
CA ILE A 25 0.52 -6.38 31.93
C ILE A 25 1.17 -7.77 32.03
N THR A 26 1.64 -8.16 33.21
CA THR A 26 2.37 -9.42 33.42
C THR A 26 1.42 -10.61 33.58
N HIS A 27 0.32 -10.45 34.32
CA HIS A 27 -0.54 -11.57 34.73
C HIS A 27 -1.95 -11.52 34.18
N HIS A 28 -2.44 -10.36 33.72
CA HIS A 28 -3.85 -10.17 33.34
C HIS A 28 -4.03 -9.45 32.00
N LEU A 29 -3.08 -9.64 31.07
CA LEU A 29 -3.11 -8.99 29.76
C LEU A 29 -4.34 -9.38 28.93
N SER A 30 -4.81 -10.61 29.07
CA SER A 30 -6.04 -11.10 28.42
C SER A 30 -7.30 -10.38 28.91
N ALA A 31 -7.42 -10.18 30.23
CA ALA A 31 -8.53 -9.45 30.83
C ALA A 31 -8.50 -7.96 30.43
N LEU A 32 -7.30 -7.36 30.32
CA LEU A 32 -7.13 -6.02 29.78
C LEU A 32 -7.61 -5.92 28.32
N ALA A 33 -7.27 -6.90 27.48
CA ALA A 33 -7.69 -6.96 26.08
C ALA A 33 -9.21 -7.13 25.94
N ALA A 34 -9.83 -7.90 26.83
CA ALA A 34 -11.27 -8.10 26.89
C ALA A 34 -12.05 -6.93 27.52
N ARG A 35 -11.36 -5.91 28.07
CA ARG A 35 -11.94 -4.80 28.84
C ARG A 35 -12.74 -5.24 30.07
N ASP A 36 -12.38 -6.37 30.68
CA ASP A 36 -13.07 -6.90 31.86
C ASP A 36 -12.51 -6.26 33.15
N VAL A 37 -12.92 -5.00 33.39
CA VAL A 37 -12.51 -4.24 34.59
C VAL A 37 -13.00 -4.90 35.88
N ALA A 38 -14.16 -5.57 35.85
CA ALA A 38 -14.72 -6.24 37.01
C ALA A 38 -13.90 -7.49 37.40
N ALA A 39 -13.42 -8.28 36.44
CA ALA A 39 -12.49 -9.35 36.71
C ALA A 39 -11.14 -8.82 37.24
N LEU A 40 -10.61 -7.76 36.62
CA LEU A 40 -9.36 -7.14 37.07
C LEU A 40 -9.45 -6.60 38.50
N ALA A 41 -10.55 -5.92 38.84
CA ALA A 41 -10.81 -5.43 40.21
C ALA A 41 -10.85 -6.57 41.23
N ARG A 42 -11.49 -7.70 40.90
CA ARG A 42 -11.50 -8.89 41.77
C ARG A 42 -10.12 -9.51 41.93
N HIS A 43 -9.32 -9.58 40.86
CA HIS A 43 -7.97 -10.15 40.91
C HIS A 43 -6.97 -9.26 41.65
N LEU A 44 -7.11 -7.94 41.55
CA LEU A 44 -6.21 -6.96 42.16
C LEU A 44 -6.63 -6.54 43.57
N GLY A 45 -7.88 -6.81 43.98
CA GLY A 45 -8.41 -6.38 45.28
C GLY A 45 -8.59 -4.86 45.41
N GLU A 46 -8.68 -4.15 44.30
CA GLU A 46 -8.75 -2.68 44.23
C GLU A 46 -10.11 -2.23 43.66
N PRO A 47 -10.57 -1.01 43.99
CA PRO A 47 -11.88 -0.55 43.54
C PRO A 47 -11.91 -0.41 42.01
N PRO A 48 -13.05 -0.73 41.36
CA PRO A 48 -13.16 -0.73 39.89
C PRO A 48 -12.73 0.59 39.25
N ALA A 49 -13.07 1.73 39.87
CA ALA A 49 -12.70 3.05 39.39
C ALA A 49 -11.17 3.27 39.32
N ARG A 50 -10.42 2.71 40.29
CA ARG A 50 -8.96 2.80 40.31
C ARG A 50 -8.35 1.90 39.24
N VAL A 51 -8.87 0.68 39.10
CA VAL A 51 -8.42 -0.27 38.07
C VAL A 51 -8.69 0.28 36.68
N GLU A 52 -9.84 0.91 36.46
CA GLU A 52 -10.19 1.56 35.21
C GLU A 52 -9.21 2.69 34.85
N ALA A 53 -8.89 3.57 35.81
CA ALA A 53 -7.93 4.65 35.61
C ALA A 53 -6.53 4.14 35.22
N VAL A 54 -6.11 2.99 35.76
CA VAL A 54 -4.83 2.37 35.39
C VAL A 54 -4.90 1.68 34.03
N CYS A 55 -6.02 1.01 33.71
CA CYS A 55 -6.23 0.47 32.37
C CYS A 55 -6.16 1.56 31.30
N ASP A 56 -6.73 2.74 31.57
CA ASP A 56 -6.63 3.89 30.67
C ASP A 56 -5.20 4.39 30.50
N ARG A 57 -4.39 4.36 31.56
CA ARG A 57 -2.96 4.69 31.51
C ARG A 57 -2.21 3.71 30.59
N ILE A 58 -2.47 2.39 30.73
CA ILE A 58 -1.84 1.35 29.91
C ILE A 58 -2.25 1.47 28.44
N ARG A 59 -3.52 1.80 28.16
CA ARG A 59 -4.04 1.99 26.78
C ARG A 59 -3.38 3.14 26.02
N ARG A 60 -2.75 4.09 26.71
CA ARG A 60 -1.99 5.18 26.09
C ARG A 60 -0.59 4.77 25.64
N LEU A 61 -0.11 3.60 26.09
CA LEU A 61 1.17 3.04 25.66
C LEU A 61 1.05 2.43 24.27
N ASP A 62 2.15 2.40 23.52
CA ASP A 62 2.18 1.86 22.15
C ASP A 62 2.72 0.42 22.18
N PRO A 63 1.92 -0.63 21.95
CA PRO A 63 2.41 -2.01 21.98
C PRO A 63 3.37 -2.35 20.83
N ARG A 64 3.51 -1.51 19.81
CA ARG A 64 4.35 -1.72 18.61
C ARG A 64 4.98 -0.41 18.10
N PRO A 65 5.85 0.25 18.88
CA PRO A 65 6.42 1.56 18.53
C PRO A 65 7.25 1.50 17.23
N GLY A 66 7.92 0.37 16.98
CA GLY A 66 8.72 0.15 15.77
C GLY A 66 7.90 0.10 14.47
N TRP A 67 6.57 -0.11 14.53
CA TRP A 67 5.72 -0.10 13.33
C TRP A 67 5.73 1.26 12.63
N ARG A 68 5.91 2.34 13.38
CA ARG A 68 5.97 3.71 12.84
C ARG A 68 7.28 4.03 12.11
N LEU A 69 8.34 3.26 12.38
CA LEU A 69 9.67 3.46 11.80
C LEU A 69 9.85 2.69 10.47
N GLY A 70 8.93 1.76 10.17
CA GLY A 70 8.93 1.01 8.92
C GLY A 70 8.14 1.73 7.85
N ALA A 71 8.82 2.45 6.95
CA ALA A 71 8.25 2.79 5.66
C ALA A 71 8.12 1.50 4.82
N SER A 72 7.11 0.69 5.12
CA SER A 72 6.70 -0.37 4.20
C SER A 72 5.87 0.32 3.11
N GLN A 73 6.56 0.88 2.10
CA GLN A 73 5.90 1.05 0.82
C GLN A 73 5.59 -0.35 0.34
N VAL A 74 4.37 -0.81 0.57
CA VAL A 74 3.86 -2.03 -0.05
C VAL A 74 3.81 -1.72 -1.55
N PRO A 75 4.67 -2.33 -2.38
CA PRO A 75 4.61 -2.08 -3.80
C PRO A 75 3.32 -2.71 -4.32
N TYR A 76 2.40 -1.88 -4.80
CA TYR A 76 1.22 -2.36 -5.50
C TYR A 76 1.64 -2.78 -6.91
N VAL A 77 1.30 -4.01 -7.29
CA VAL A 77 1.46 -4.46 -8.68
C VAL A 77 0.35 -3.81 -9.51
N VAL A 78 0.75 -2.98 -10.48
CA VAL A 78 -0.18 -2.43 -11.47
C VAL A 78 -0.39 -3.49 -12.55
N PRO A 79 -1.62 -3.98 -12.78
CA PRO A 79 -1.87 -5.03 -13.75
C PRO A 79 -1.88 -4.48 -15.18
N ASP A 80 -1.50 -5.30 -16.16
CA ASP A 80 -1.57 -4.94 -17.58
C ASP A 80 -3.01 -4.98 -18.12
N VAL A 81 -3.85 -5.84 -17.55
CA VAL A 81 -5.23 -6.11 -17.98
C VAL A 81 -6.16 -6.10 -16.76
N ILE A 82 -7.38 -5.61 -16.95
CA ILE A 82 -8.44 -5.56 -15.95
C ILE A 82 -9.60 -6.42 -16.45
N VAL A 83 -9.97 -7.42 -15.65
CA VAL A 83 -11.09 -8.32 -15.93
C VAL A 83 -12.27 -7.96 -15.02
N LYS A 84 -13.45 -7.78 -15.60
CA LYS A 84 -14.68 -7.42 -14.87
C LYS A 84 -15.85 -8.25 -15.33
N LYS A 85 -16.76 -8.57 -14.42
CA LYS A 85 -18.03 -9.21 -14.76
C LYS A 85 -19.11 -8.14 -14.93
N VAL A 86 -19.65 -7.99 -16.13
CA VAL A 86 -20.69 -7.01 -16.47
C VAL A 86 -21.92 -7.76 -16.95
N ARG A 87 -23.07 -7.58 -16.27
CA ARG A 87 -24.35 -8.23 -16.63
C ARG A 87 -24.29 -9.75 -16.78
N GLY A 88 -23.38 -10.41 -16.08
CA GLY A 88 -23.21 -11.87 -16.13
C GLY A 88 -22.07 -12.34 -17.04
N GLU A 89 -21.56 -11.49 -17.92
CA GLU A 89 -20.50 -11.78 -18.87
C GLU A 89 -19.14 -11.27 -18.38
N TRP A 90 -18.07 -11.98 -18.66
CA TRP A 90 -16.71 -11.52 -18.39
C TRP A 90 -16.25 -10.59 -19.52
N THR A 91 -15.74 -9.42 -19.15
CA THR A 91 -15.16 -8.44 -20.06
C THR A 91 -13.71 -8.20 -19.66
N VAL A 92 -12.82 -8.31 -20.64
CA VAL A 92 -11.38 -8.10 -20.48
C VAL A 92 -11.03 -6.76 -21.14
N GLN A 93 -10.24 -5.93 -20.47
CA GLN A 93 -9.83 -4.63 -20.98
C GLN A 93 -8.39 -4.31 -20.58
N LEU A 94 -7.62 -3.68 -21.47
CA LEU A 94 -6.29 -3.17 -21.12
C LEU A 94 -6.39 -2.12 -20.01
N ASN A 95 -5.40 -2.10 -19.12
CA ASN A 95 -5.30 -1.07 -18.10
C ASN A 95 -4.80 0.24 -18.73
N PRO A 96 -5.63 1.32 -18.79
CA PRO A 96 -5.23 2.57 -19.41
C PRO A 96 -4.06 3.27 -18.70
N ALA A 97 -3.74 2.88 -17.45
CA ALA A 97 -2.60 3.40 -16.72
C ALA A 97 -1.24 2.91 -17.28
N VAL A 98 -1.21 1.75 -17.94
CA VAL A 98 0.02 1.17 -18.52
C VAL A 98 0.13 1.39 -20.02
N VAL A 99 -0.97 1.76 -20.69
CA VAL A 99 -0.99 2.01 -22.15
C VAL A 99 -0.34 3.36 -22.46
N PRO A 100 0.80 3.38 -23.19
CA PRO A 100 1.53 4.61 -23.48
C PRO A 100 0.77 5.45 -24.52
N LYS A 101 0.64 6.75 -24.25
CA LYS A 101 0.00 7.72 -25.16
C LYS A 101 1.04 8.41 -26.05
N VAL A 102 1.73 7.65 -26.89
CA VAL A 102 2.75 8.20 -27.80
C VAL A 102 2.14 8.48 -29.17
N ARG A 103 2.45 9.63 -29.76
CA ARG A 103 2.02 10.01 -31.10
C ARG A 103 3.16 10.70 -31.84
N LEU A 104 3.25 10.46 -33.15
CA LEU A 104 4.14 11.24 -34.02
C LEU A 104 3.50 12.58 -34.36
N ASN A 105 4.30 13.65 -34.35
CA ASN A 105 3.84 14.94 -34.86
C ASN A 105 3.77 14.89 -36.40
N GLN A 106 2.55 14.83 -36.92
CA GLN A 106 2.30 14.65 -38.34
C GLN A 106 2.78 15.83 -39.19
N VAL A 107 2.77 17.06 -38.64
CA VAL A 107 3.23 18.25 -39.34
C VAL A 107 4.72 18.13 -39.66
N TYR A 108 5.53 17.81 -38.66
CA TYR A 108 6.98 17.61 -38.84
C TYR A 108 7.29 16.42 -39.73
N ALA A 109 6.57 15.30 -39.55
CA ALA A 109 6.76 14.11 -40.39
C ALA A 109 6.50 14.42 -41.88
N ASN A 110 5.46 15.22 -42.18
CA ASN A 110 5.11 15.59 -43.55
C ASN A 110 6.07 16.64 -44.13
N LEU A 111 6.48 17.64 -43.35
CA LEU A 111 7.48 18.62 -43.77
C LEU A 111 8.80 17.93 -44.13
N PHE A 112 9.23 16.96 -43.32
CA PHE A 112 10.43 16.17 -43.60
C PHE A 112 10.30 15.36 -44.90
N GLN A 113 9.16 14.68 -45.11
CA GLN A 113 8.93 13.93 -46.35
C GLN A 113 9.01 14.82 -47.61
N ARG A 114 8.54 16.06 -47.52
CA ARG A 114 8.56 17.03 -48.64
C ARG A 114 9.94 17.63 -48.91
N HIS A 115 10.78 17.78 -47.88
CA HIS A 115 12.09 18.44 -47.98
C HIS A 115 13.26 17.46 -47.74
N ARG A 116 13.11 16.19 -48.15
CA ARG A 116 14.13 15.17 -47.94
C ARG A 116 15.37 15.47 -48.79
N THR A 117 16.50 15.73 -48.12
CA THR A 117 17.81 15.98 -48.74
C THR A 117 18.84 14.97 -48.23
N PRO A 118 19.94 14.72 -48.97
CA PRO A 118 21.01 13.83 -48.52
C PRO A 118 21.69 14.30 -47.22
N ALA A 119 21.70 15.61 -46.95
CA ALA A 119 22.19 16.17 -45.69
C ALA A 119 21.34 15.77 -44.46
N ASN A 120 20.08 15.41 -44.67
CA ASN A 120 19.13 15.05 -43.62
C ASN A 120 18.68 13.58 -43.72
N ALA A 121 19.50 12.70 -44.30
CA ALA A 121 19.15 11.30 -44.52
C ALA A 121 18.90 10.53 -43.20
N GLU A 122 19.68 10.82 -42.16
CA GLU A 122 19.57 10.17 -40.83
C GLU A 122 18.22 10.45 -40.15
N LEU A 123 17.69 11.67 -40.27
CA LEU A 123 16.36 12.03 -39.78
C LEU A 123 15.25 11.17 -40.41
N GLY A 124 15.44 10.72 -41.65
CA GLY A 124 14.52 9.81 -42.32
C GLY A 124 14.55 8.41 -41.74
N ALA A 125 15.73 7.93 -41.35
CA ALA A 125 15.89 6.66 -40.64
C ALA A 125 15.22 6.73 -39.26
N HIS A 126 15.45 7.80 -38.49
CA HIS A 126 14.80 8.01 -37.20
C HIS A 126 13.27 8.11 -37.29
N LEU A 127 12.73 8.72 -38.35
CA LEU A 127 11.29 8.75 -38.56
C LEU A 127 10.71 7.36 -38.86
N GLN A 128 11.43 6.53 -39.62
CA GLN A 128 11.04 5.14 -39.88
C GLN A 128 11.10 4.29 -38.62
N GLU A 129 12.18 4.44 -37.84
CA GLU A 129 12.35 3.78 -36.54
C GLU A 129 11.23 4.17 -35.59
N ALA A 130 10.90 5.47 -35.46
CA ALA A 130 9.81 5.92 -34.61
C ALA A 130 8.44 5.34 -35.03
N ARG A 131 8.17 5.25 -36.35
CA ARG A 131 6.94 4.60 -36.87
C ARG A 131 6.93 3.10 -36.57
N TRP A 132 8.06 2.44 -36.70
CA TRP A 132 8.20 1.02 -36.39
C TRP A 132 7.97 0.76 -34.90
N THR A 133 8.57 1.55 -34.03
CA THR A 133 8.38 1.50 -32.57
C THR A 133 6.92 1.69 -32.18
N LEU A 134 6.23 2.69 -32.75
CA LEU A 134 4.80 2.87 -32.49
C LEU A 134 3.96 1.64 -32.84
N ARG A 135 4.20 1.05 -34.02
CA ARG A 135 3.48 -0.16 -34.45
C ARG A 135 3.77 -1.36 -33.54
N ASN A 136 5.01 -1.54 -33.09
CA ASN A 136 5.33 -2.61 -32.15
C ASN A 136 4.63 -2.43 -30.80
N VAL A 137 4.54 -1.19 -30.32
CA VAL A 137 3.81 -0.87 -29.09
C VAL A 137 2.33 -1.22 -29.26
N GLU A 138 1.70 -0.79 -30.35
CA GLU A 138 0.30 -1.12 -30.66
C GLU A 138 0.09 -2.64 -30.75
N GLN A 139 0.98 -3.35 -31.46
CA GLN A 139 0.92 -4.81 -31.60
C GLN A 139 1.05 -5.51 -30.25
N ARG A 140 2.00 -5.10 -29.39
CA ARG A 140 2.17 -5.67 -28.05
C ARG A 140 0.87 -5.60 -27.26
N PHE A 141 0.22 -4.44 -27.22
CA PHE A 141 -1.00 -4.25 -26.43
C PHE A 141 -2.21 -4.97 -27.04
N SER A 142 -2.30 -5.06 -28.37
CA SER A 142 -3.30 -5.90 -29.04
C SER A 142 -3.12 -7.38 -28.65
N THR A 143 -1.90 -7.92 -28.79
CA THR A 143 -1.63 -9.33 -28.48
C THR A 143 -1.87 -9.65 -27.00
N ILE A 144 -1.55 -8.74 -26.08
CA ILE A 144 -1.86 -8.91 -24.65
C ILE A 144 -3.37 -9.03 -24.43
N LEU A 145 -4.16 -8.17 -25.10
CA LEU A 145 -5.62 -8.23 -24.99
C LEU A 145 -6.17 -9.52 -25.59
N ASP A 146 -5.74 -9.88 -26.80
CA ASP A 146 -6.19 -11.08 -27.51
C ASP A 146 -5.91 -12.37 -26.70
N VAL A 147 -4.72 -12.46 -26.09
CA VAL A 147 -4.36 -13.60 -25.24
C VAL A 147 -5.17 -13.60 -23.95
N ALA A 148 -5.40 -12.44 -23.34
CA ALA A 148 -6.17 -12.34 -22.11
C ALA A 148 -7.67 -12.63 -22.31
N GLU A 149 -8.21 -12.42 -23.52
CA GLU A 149 -9.58 -12.82 -23.89
C GLU A 149 -9.71 -14.32 -24.17
N ALA A 150 -8.61 -14.98 -24.58
CA ALA A 150 -8.61 -16.39 -24.95
C ALA A 150 -8.40 -17.37 -23.77
N ILE A 151 -8.00 -16.87 -22.59
CA ILE A 151 -7.72 -17.65 -21.37
C ILE A 151 -8.86 -17.47 -20.36
#